data_AF-A0A212SC34-F1
#
_entry.id   AF-A0A212SC34-F1
#
_cell.length_a   1.000
_cell.length_b   1.000
_cell.length_c   1.000
_cell.angle_alpha   90.00
_cell.angle_beta   90.00
_cell.angle_gamma   90.00
#
_symmetry.space_group_name_H-M   'P 1'
#
loop_
_entity.id
_entity.type
_entity.pdbx_description
1 polymer ?
#
loop_
_entity_poly.entity_id
_entity_poly.type
_entity_poly.pdbx_seq_one_letter_code
_entity_poly.pdbx_strand_id
1 'polypeptide(L)'
;MDASRLIAEREKTHGSFAVQARVAQLIKAAIREGLEGREVELPAAQQEALDLIATKMGRIVAGDAGFKDHWDDIQGYARLGRGA
;
A
#
# COMPACT_ATOMS: atom_id res chain seq x y z
N MET A 1 0.55 1.42 -25.93
CA MET A 1 1.10 2.55 -25.16
C MET A 1 2.54 2.21 -24.81
N ASP A 2 3.46 3.17 -24.95
CA ASP A 2 4.84 3.02 -24.46
C ASP A 2 4.88 3.05 -22.92
N ALA A 3 5.72 2.22 -22.31
CA ALA A 3 5.82 2.06 -20.86
C ALA A 3 6.23 3.37 -20.17
N SER A 4 7.11 4.15 -20.80
CA SER A 4 7.56 5.46 -20.31
C SER A 4 6.40 6.44 -20.17
N ARG A 5 5.47 6.44 -21.14
CA ARG A 5 4.28 7.29 -21.11
C ARG A 5 3.34 6.89 -19.97
N LEU A 6 3.17 5.59 -19.73
CA LEU A 6 2.36 5.10 -18.61
C LEU A 6 2.95 5.50 -17.25
N ILE A 7 4.28 5.43 -17.11
CA ILE A 7 4.99 5.85 -15.88
C ILE A 7 4.77 7.34 -15.64
N ALA A 8 5.01 8.18 -16.64
CA ALA A 8 4.85 9.63 -16.53
C ALA A 8 3.42 10.06 -16.16
N GLU A 9 2.40 9.39 -16.73
CA GLU A 9 1.00 9.67 -16.36
C GLU A 9 0.70 9.25 -14.91
N ARG A 10 1.27 8.13 -14.44
CA ARG A 10 1.06 7.64 -13.07
C ARG A 10 1.82 8.43 -12.02
N GLU A 11 2.99 8.98 -12.36
CA GLU A 11 3.76 9.83 -11.44
C GLU A 11 2.98 11.09 -11.04
N LYS A 12 2.06 11.58 -11.87
CA LYS A 12 1.23 12.75 -11.55
C LYS A 12 0.33 12.53 -10.32
N THR A 13 -0.12 11.30 -10.09
CA THR A 13 -1.00 10.96 -8.95
C THR A 13 -0.27 10.15 -7.88
N HIS A 14 0.61 9.22 -8.27
CA HIS A 14 1.32 8.33 -7.35
C HIS A 14 2.66 8.89 -6.84
N GLY A 15 3.15 9.96 -7.47
CA GLY A 15 4.44 10.55 -7.17
C GLY A 15 5.63 9.65 -7.50
N SER A 16 6.77 9.95 -6.88
CA SER A 16 8.01 9.19 -7.07
C SER A 16 7.88 7.75 -6.57
N PHE A 17 8.14 6.77 -7.45
CA PHE A 17 8.16 5.37 -7.07
C PHE A 17 9.17 5.07 -5.95
N ALA A 18 10.32 5.75 -5.92
CA ALA A 18 11.32 5.56 -4.88
C ALA A 18 10.80 5.98 -3.50
N VAL A 19 10.07 7.11 -3.43
CA VAL A 19 9.45 7.58 -2.18
C VAL A 19 8.32 6.64 -1.77
N GLN A 20 7.45 6.27 -2.72
CA GLN A 20 6.36 5.33 -2.49
C GLN A 20 6.90 4.00 -1.93
N ALA A 21 7.92 3.43 -2.57
CA ALA A 21 8.52 2.15 -2.19
C ALA A 21 9.16 2.23 -0.79
N ARG A 22 9.92 3.29 -0.50
CA ARG A 22 10.52 3.49 0.83
C ARG A 22 9.45 3.51 1.92
N VAL A 23 8.42 4.33 1.75
CA VAL A 23 7.35 4.48 2.76
C VAL A 23 6.58 3.19 2.95
N ALA A 24 6.16 2.54 1.86
CA ALA A 24 5.43 1.28 1.93
C ALA A 24 6.25 0.20 2.64
N GLN A 25 7.54 0.05 2.32
CA GLN A 25 8.39 -0.96 2.95
C GLN A 25 8.66 -0.68 4.43
N LEU A 26 8.76 0.59 4.85
CA LEU A 26 8.87 0.94 6.28
C LEU A 26 7.62 0.53 7.06
N ILE A 27 6.43 0.78 6.52
CA ILE A 27 5.16 0.37 7.17
C ILE A 27 5.08 -1.16 7.26
N LYS A 28 5.44 -1.87 6.18
CA LYS A 28 5.44 -3.34 6.16
C LYS A 28 6.47 -3.92 7.13
N ALA A 29 7.62 -3.27 7.31
CA ALA A 29 8.61 -3.67 8.29
C ALA A 29 8.05 -3.56 9.71
N ALA A 30 7.37 -2.45 10.04
CA ALA A 30 6.72 -2.27 11.34
C ALA A 30 5.63 -3.33 11.61
N ILE A 31 4.88 -3.75 10.58
CA ILE A 31 3.90 -4.84 10.70
C ILE A 31 4.60 -6.16 11.02
N ARG A 32 5.66 -6.51 10.28
CA ARG A 32 6.42 -7.75 10.51
C ARG A 32 7.06 -7.78 11.89
N GLU A 33 7.73 -6.70 12.28
CA GLU A 33 8.32 -6.52 13.61
C GLU A 33 7.26 -6.68 14.71
N GLY A 34 6.08 -6.10 14.51
CA GLY A 34 4.97 -6.22 15.45
C GLY A 34 4.34 -7.61 15.59
N LEU A 35 4.73 -8.58 14.73
CA LEU A 35 4.32 -9.99 14.81
C LEU A 35 5.44 -10.88 15.38
N GLU A 36 6.69 -10.43 15.35
CA GLU A 36 7.83 -11.21 15.84
C GLU A 36 7.64 -11.56 17.33
N GLY A 37 7.78 -12.85 17.66
CA GLY A 37 7.65 -13.36 19.02
C GLY A 37 6.21 -13.40 19.57
N ARG A 38 5.18 -13.13 18.75
CA ARG A 38 3.77 -13.23 19.15
C ARG A 38 3.13 -14.53 18.67
N GLU A 39 2.13 -14.99 19.41
CA GLU A 39 1.26 -16.10 19.00
C GLU A 39 0.21 -15.70 17.94
N VAL A 40 0.17 -14.43 17.54
CA VAL A 40 -0.79 -13.93 16.55
C VAL A 40 -0.30 -14.29 15.15
N GLU A 41 -1.09 -15.08 14.43
CA GLU A 41 -0.85 -15.40 13.02
C GLU A 41 -1.82 -14.64 12.11
N LEU A 42 -1.31 -14.14 10.98
CA LEU A 42 -2.13 -13.56 9.92
C LEU A 42 -2.30 -14.59 8.79
N PRO A 43 -3.53 -15.05 8.51
CA PRO A 43 -3.83 -15.77 7.27
C PRO A 43 -3.38 -14.97 6.06
N ALA A 44 -3.05 -15.66 4.96
CA ALA A 44 -2.50 -15.04 3.76
C ALA A 44 -3.33 -13.84 3.23
N ALA A 45 -4.67 -13.93 3.30
CA ALA A 45 -5.55 -12.83 2.87
C ALA A 45 -5.45 -11.59 3.77
N GLN A 46 -5.25 -11.76 5.08
CA GLN A 46 -5.05 -10.65 6.02
C GLN A 46 -3.69 -10.00 5.82
N GLN A 47 -2.63 -10.81 5.66
CA GLN A 47 -1.29 -10.32 5.36
C GLN A 47 -1.26 -9.51 4.06
N GLU A 48 -1.83 -10.06 2.98
CA GLU A 48 -1.88 -9.37 1.68
C GLU A 48 -2.68 -8.07 1.76
N ALA A 49 -3.81 -8.06 2.47
CA ALA A 49 -4.59 -6.84 2.67
C ALA A 49 -3.77 -5.74 3.36
N LEU A 50 -3.03 -6.07 4.42
CA LEU A 50 -2.16 -5.10 5.10
C LEU A 50 -1.02 -4.61 4.18
N ASP A 51 -0.43 -5.52 3.38
CA ASP A 51 0.63 -5.17 2.44
C ASP A 51 0.15 -4.22 1.32
N LEU A 52 -1.06 -4.42 0.82
CA LEU A 52 -1.67 -3.56 -0.19
C LEU A 52 -2.09 -2.20 0.40
N ILE A 53 -2.64 -2.18 1.62
CA ILE A 53 -2.93 -0.93 2.35
C ILE A 53 -1.65 -0.10 2.54
N ALA A 54 -0.56 -0.71 3.02
CA ALA A 54 0.73 -0.04 3.17
C ALA A 54 1.25 0.54 1.84
N THR A 55 1.00 -0.16 0.73
CA THR A 55 1.35 0.31 -0.61
C THR A 55 0.56 1.55 -1.02
N LYS A 56 -0.74 1.62 -0.69
CA LYS A 56 -1.58 2.79 -0.95
C LYS A 56 -1.21 3.97 -0.06
N MET A 57 -0.89 3.73 1.22
CA MET A 57 -0.32 4.75 2.11
C MET A 57 0.96 5.34 1.53
N GLY A 58 1.84 4.51 0.96
CA GLY A 58 3.03 4.97 0.25
C GLY A 58 2.72 5.90 -0.93
N ARG A 59 1.65 5.63 -1.70
CA ARG A 59 1.23 6.49 -2.82
C ARG A 59 0.68 7.83 -2.36
N ILE A 60 -0.11 7.82 -1.29
CA ILE A 60 -0.65 9.04 -0.66
C ILE A 60 0.48 9.95 -0.20
N VAL A 61 1.53 9.38 0.41
CA VAL A 61 2.68 10.16 0.89
C VAL A 61 3.57 10.66 -0.25
N ALA A 62 3.71 9.88 -1.32
CA ALA A 62 4.62 10.21 -2.42
C ALA A 62 4.03 11.17 -3.45
N GLY A 63 2.72 11.17 -3.64
CA GLY A 63 2.02 11.89 -4.71
C GLY A 63 0.85 12.74 -4.23
N ASP A 64 -0.27 12.67 -4.94
CA ASP A 64 -1.49 13.42 -4.62
C ASP A 64 -2.26 12.72 -3.50
N ALA A 65 -2.14 13.26 -2.28
CA ALA A 65 -2.84 12.76 -1.12
C ALA A 65 -4.38 12.87 -1.23
N GLY A 66 -4.90 13.73 -2.11
CA GLY A 66 -6.32 13.88 -2.39
C GLY A 66 -6.87 12.90 -3.42
N PHE A 67 -6.03 12.05 -4.03
CA PHE A 67 -6.46 11.13 -5.06
C PHE A 67 -7.34 10.00 -4.49
N LYS A 68 -8.64 10.12 -4.73
CA LYS A 68 -9.71 9.32 -4.11
C LYS A 68 -9.50 7.80 -4.24
N ASP A 69 -9.03 7.32 -5.39
CA ASP A 69 -8.80 5.88 -5.61
C ASP A 69 -7.90 5.25 -4.54
N HIS A 70 -6.89 5.98 -4.04
CA HIS A 70 -6.00 5.42 -3.01
C HIS A 70 -6.72 5.13 -1.70
N TRP A 71 -7.67 5.97 -1.33
CA TRP A 71 -8.48 5.82 -0.13
C TRP A 71 -9.57 4.76 -0.30
N ASP A 72 -10.20 4.72 -1.47
CA ASP A 72 -11.19 3.69 -1.80
C ASP A 72 -10.55 2.29 -1.82
N ASP A 73 -9.34 2.17 -2.38
CA ASP A 73 -8.57 0.93 -2.38
C ASP A 73 -8.27 0.45 -0.95
N ILE A 74 -7.85 1.35 -0.05
CA ILE A 74 -7.60 1.02 1.37
C ILE A 74 -8.86 0.44 2.02
N GLN A 75 -10.02 1.08 1.80
CA GLN A 75 -11.30 0.57 2.32
C GLN A 75 -11.63 -0.80 1.74
N GLY A 76 -11.42 -1.00 0.44
CA GLY A 76 -11.63 -2.28 -0.24
C GLY A 76 -10.76 -3.41 0.34
N TYR A 77 -9.45 -3.18 0.47
CA TYR A 77 -8.54 -4.18 1.04
C TYR A 77 -8.83 -4.47 2.51
N ALA A 78 -9.20 -3.46 3.31
CA ALA A 78 -9.61 -3.66 4.69
C ALA A 78 -10.86 -4.56 4.78
N ARG A 79 -11.80 -4.40 3.85
CA ARG A 79 -12.99 -5.26 3.75
C ARG A 79 -12.62 -6.70 3.39
N LEU A 80 -11.77 -6.89 2.39
CA LEU A 80 -11.30 -8.22 1.97
C LEU A 80 -10.50 -8.94 3.08
N GLY A 81 -9.61 -8.22 3.76
CA GLY A 81 -8.80 -8.77 4.86
C GLY A 81 -9.66 -9.22 6.05
N ARG A 82 -10.77 -8.53 6.33
CA ARG A 82 -11.75 -8.95 7.35
C ARG A 82 -12.48 -10.24 6.97
N GLY A 83 -12.52 -10.62 5.68
CA GLY A 83 -13.27 -11.79 5.18
C GLY A 83 -14.71 -11.47 4.77
N ALA A 84 -14.95 -10.28 4.23
CA ALA A 84 -16.26 -9.79 3.80
C ALA A 84 -16.42 -9.68 2.28
#